data_AF-A0A7J5EIF5-F1
#
_entry.id   AF-A0A7J5EIF5-F1
#
_cell.length_a   1.000
_cell.length_b   1.000
_cell.length_c   1.000
_cell.angle_alpha   90.00
_cell.angle_beta   90.00
_cell.angle_gamma   90.00
#
_symmetry.space_group_name_H-M   'P 1'
#
loop_
_entity.id
_entity.type
_entity.pdbx_description
1 polymer ?
#
loop_
_entity_poly.entity_id
_entity_poly.type
_entity_poly.pdbx_seq_one_letter_code
_entity_poly.pdbx_strand_id
1 'polypeptide(L)' 'MPRLYRVDTGDTIGQINEKQLKFLVDMLEEEDEDDQDYFIDQDTLELFSDNGCDPELLAMLEGALEDGEDGVDIAWE' A
#
# COMPACT_ATOMS: atom_id res chain seq x y z
N MET A 1 -13.61 7.54 -1.99
CA MET A 1 -12.77 6.33 -2.08
C MET A 1 -11.41 6.83 -2.47
N PRO A 2 -10.43 6.77 -1.57
CA PRO A 2 -9.06 7.21 -1.85
C PRO A 2 -8.48 6.48 -3.05
N ARG A 3 -7.65 7.16 -3.84
CA ARG A 3 -6.85 6.58 -4.92
C ARG A 3 -5.46 6.26 -4.40
N LEU A 4 -5.06 4.99 -4.50
CA LEU A 4 -3.69 4.57 -4.19
C LEU A 4 -2.82 4.68 -5.44
N TYR A 5 -1.60 5.18 -5.28
CA TYR A 5 -0.68 5.39 -6.38
C TYR A 5 0.79 5.18 -5.98
N ARG A 6 1.62 4.87 -6.98
CA ARG A 6 3.07 4.76 -6.85
C ARG A 6 3.68 6.16 -6.84
N VAL A 7 4.46 6.49 -5.81
CA VAL A 7 5.05 7.83 -5.66
C VAL A 7 6.12 8.11 -6.73
N ASP A 8 6.88 7.08 -7.09
CA ASP A 8 8.00 7.16 -8.02
C ASP A 8 7.56 7.38 -9.48
N THR A 9 6.47 6.74 -9.91
CA THR A 9 5.95 6.87 -11.29
C THR A 9 4.72 7.76 -11.40
N GLY A 10 3.97 7.95 -10.31
CA GLY A 10 2.65 8.55 -10.30
C GLY A 10 1.54 7.62 -10.81
N ASP A 11 1.86 6.37 -11.14
CA ASP A 11 0.89 5.42 -11.68
C ASP A 11 -0.16 5.04 -10.64
N THR A 12 -1.39 4.90 -11.10
CA THR A 12 -2.50 4.49 -10.22
C THR A 12 -2.42 2.99 -9.99
N ILE A 13 -2.34 2.60 -8.72
CA ILE A 13 -2.43 1.21 -8.27
C ILE A 13 -3.90 0.79 -8.25
N GLY A 14 -4.77 1.63 -7.70
CA GLY A 14 -6.20 1.35 -7.65
C GLY A 14 -7.00 2.33 -6.79
N GLN A 15 -8.29 2.07 -6.64
CA GLN A 15 -9.14 2.77 -5.67
C GLN A 15 -9.36 1.86 -4.47
N ILE A 16 -9.23 2.43 -3.27
CA ILE A 16 -9.45 1.72 -2.01
C ILE A 16 -10.66 2.29 -1.28
N ASN A 17 -11.27 1.46 -0.45
CA ASN A 17 -12.32 1.90 0.48
C ASN A 17 -11.74 2.32 1.83
N GLU A 18 -12.56 2.94 2.68
CA GLU A 18 -12.11 3.45 4.00
C GLU A 18 -11.57 2.36 4.93
N LYS A 19 -12.05 1.11 4.81
CA LYS A 19 -11.55 -0.01 5.63
C LYS A 19 -10.16 -0.46 5.17
N GLN A 20 -9.96 -0.53 3.87
CA GLN A 20 -8.67 -0.83 3.26
C GLN A 20 -7.64 0.25 3.59
N LEU A 21 -8.01 1.53 3.50
CA LEU A 21 -7.14 2.63 3.92
C LEU A 21 -6.81 2.53 5.42
N LYS A 22 -7.82 2.32 6.27
CA LYS A 22 -7.59 2.15 7.70
C LYS A 22 -6.64 0.99 8.00
N PHE A 23 -6.76 -0.13 7.29
CA PHE A 23 -5.84 -1.25 7.44
C PHE A 23 -4.40 -0.87 7.11
N LEU A 24 -4.18 -0.15 6.00
CA LEU A 24 -2.84 0.33 5.63
C LEU A 24 -2.25 1.20 6.73
N VAL A 25 -2.99 2.20 7.20
CA VAL A 25 -2.57 3.11 8.27
C VAL A 25 -2.35 2.38 9.60
N ASP A 26 -3.15 1.36 9.93
CA ASP A 26 -2.97 0.58 11.16
C ASP A 26 -1.73 -0.33 11.10
N MET A 27 -1.32 -0.75 9.89
CA MET A 27 -0.20 -1.66 9.67
C MET A 27 1.13 -0.96 9.41
N LEU A 28 1.08 0.26 8.86
CA LEU A 28 2.24 1.05 8.48
C LEU A 28 2.39 2.16 9.52
N GLU A 29 3.44 2.07 10.34
CA GLU A 29 3.70 3.08 11.37
C GLU A 29 3.94 4.45 10.71
N GLU A 30 3.15 5.46 11.09
CA GLU A 30 3.35 6.85 10.67
C GLU A 30 4.63 7.41 11.33
N GLU A 31 5.61 7.85 10.53
CA GLU A 31 6.78 8.57 11.05
C GLU A 31 6.42 10.02 11.45
N ASP A 32 5.41 10.62 10.81
CA ASP A 32 4.83 11.94 11.11
C ASP A 32 3.31 11.97 10.82
N GLU A 33 2.55 12.84 11.50
CA GLU A 33 1.08 12.92 11.40
C GLU A 33 0.60 13.41 10.01
N ASP A 34 1.50 14.00 9.23
CA ASP A 34 1.25 14.52 7.89
C ASP A 34 1.78 13.61 6.76
N ASP A 35 2.52 12.54 7.07
CA ASP A 35 3.09 11.65 6.05
C ASP A 35 2.01 10.73 5.46
N GLN A 36 1.91 10.74 4.13
CA GLN A 36 0.91 9.99 3.36
C GLN A 36 1.56 9.02 2.39
N ASP A 37 2.85 8.77 2.56
CA ASP A 37 3.59 7.80 1.78
C ASP A 37 4.28 6.76 2.66
N TYR A 38 4.29 5.52 2.16
CA TYR A 38 4.92 4.39 2.84
C TYR A 38 5.71 3.57 1.83
N PHE A 39 6.90 3.16 2.24
CA PHE A 39 7.65 2.14 1.53
C PHE A 39 7.05 0.76 1.83
N ILE A 40 6.78 -0.02 0.79
CA ILE A 40 6.32 -1.41 0.90
C ILE A 40 7.19 -2.34 0.07
N ASP A 41 7.37 -3.56 0.56
CA ASP A 41 8.11 -4.63 -0.11
C ASP A 41 7.39 -5.97 0.04
N GLN A 42 8.01 -7.03 -0.47
CA GLN A 42 7.47 -8.40 -0.38
C GLN A 42 7.21 -8.81 1.09
N ASP A 43 8.13 -8.49 2.01
CA ASP A 43 8.02 -8.84 3.43
C ASP A 43 6.83 -8.10 4.09
N THR A 44 6.60 -6.85 3.68
CA THR A 44 5.44 -6.05 4.10
C THR A 44 4.13 -6.67 3.62
N LEU A 45 4.07 -7.19 2.39
CA LEU A 45 2.87 -7.87 1.88
C LEU A 45 2.62 -9.21 2.58
N GLU A 46 3.67 -9.95 2.92
CA GLU A 46 3.55 -11.17 3.74
C GLU A 46 2.97 -10.83 5.12
N LEU A 47 3.48 -9.77 5.77
CA LEU A 47 2.93 -9.25 7.03
C LEU A 47 1.45 -8.87 6.90
N PHE A 48 1.06 -8.19 5.81
CA PHE A 48 -0.33 -7.82 5.58
C PHE A 48 -1.24 -9.04 5.45
N SER A 49 -0.80 -10.05 4.70
CA SER A 49 -1.53 -11.32 4.54
C SER A 49 -1.77 -12.00 5.89
N ASP A 50 -0.74 -12.08 6.73
CA ASP A 50 -0.81 -12.68 8.07
C ASP A 50 -1.74 -11.91 9.03
N ASN A 51 -1.89 -10.61 8.83
CA ASN A 51 -2.77 -9.74 9.65
C ASN A 51 -4.20 -9.62 9.11
N GLY A 52 -4.56 -10.40 8.08
CA GLY A 52 -5.92 -10.43 7.55
C GLY A 52 -6.24 -9.27 6.63
N CYS A 53 -5.26 -8.82 5.84
CA CYS A 53 -5.46 -7.86 4.76
C CYS A 53 -6.60 -8.31 3.84
N ASP A 54 -7.33 -7.33 3.33
CA ASP A 54 -8.36 -7.56 2.33
C ASP A 54 -7.72 -8.15 1.04
N PRO A 55 -8.21 -9.28 0.51
CA PRO A 55 -7.57 -9.93 -0.63
C PRO A 55 -7.50 -9.09 -1.91
N GLU A 56 -8.45 -8.16 -2.09
CA GLU A 56 -8.43 -7.24 -3.24
C GLU A 56 -7.34 -6.18 -3.07
N LEU A 57 -7.18 -5.65 -1.85
CA LEU A 57 -6.07 -4.75 -1.53
C LEU A 57 -4.72 -5.45 -1.71
N LEU A 58 -4.56 -6.66 -1.17
CA LEU A 58 -3.31 -7.40 -1.29
C LEU A 58 -2.91 -7.64 -2.76
N ALA A 59 -3.85 -8.08 -3.59
CA ALA A 59 -3.60 -8.30 -5.02
C ALA A 59 -3.23 -7.00 -5.78
N MET A 60 -3.80 -5.85 -5.39
CA MET A 60 -3.43 -4.56 -5.96
C MET A 60 -1.98 -4.18 -5.62
N LEU A 61 -1.57 -4.39 -4.37
CA LEU A 61 -0.21 -4.09 -3.92
C LEU A 61 0.83 -5.05 -4.51
N GLU A 62 0.50 -6.35 -4.60
CA GLU A 62 1.34 -7.33 -5.29
C GLU A 62 1.59 -6.93 -6.74
N GLY A 63 0.55 -6.49 -7.46
CA GLY A 63 0.70 -5.99 -8.83
C GLY A 63 1.52 -4.71 -8.94
N ALA A 64 1.58 -3.90 -7.88
CA ALA A 64 2.41 -2.69 -7.84
C ALA A 64 3.91 -2.98 -7.65
N LEU A 65 4.24 -4.13 -7.04
CA LEU A 65 5.60 -4.65 -6.85
C LEU A 65 6.13 -5.48 -8.04
N GLU A 66 5.27 -5.83 -9.00
CA GLU A 66 5.73 -6.50 -10.22
C GLU A 66 6.77 -5.63 -10.98
N ASP A 67 7.62 -6.28 -11.79
CA ASP A 67 8.86 -5.76 -12.44
C ASP A 67 10.19 -5.92 -11.66
N GLY A 68 10.19 -6.67 -10.56
CA GLY A 68 11.43 -7.12 -9.91
C GLY A 68 12.13 -6.04 -9.08
N GLU A 69 11.34 -5.12 -8.55
CA GLU A 69 11.80 -4.11 -7.61
C GLU A 69 11.88 -4.67 -6.20
N ASP A 70 12.87 -4.20 -5.43
CA ASP A 70 13.05 -4.59 -4.03
C ASP A 70 11.92 -4.04 -3.13
N GLY A 71 11.17 -3.05 -3.61
CA GLY A 71 10.03 -2.41 -2.95
C GLY A 71 9.65 -1.11 -3.67
N VAL A 72 8.51 -0.51 -3.29
CA VAL A 72 7.98 0.72 -3.89
C VAL A 72 7.41 1.65 -2.83
N ASP A 73 7.48 2.95 -3.07
CA ASP A 73 6.78 3.95 -2.27
C ASP A 73 5.34 4.14 -2.78
N ILE A 74 4.37 4.00 -1.89
CA ILE A 74 2.93 4.17 -2.19
C ILE A 74 2.34 5.33 -1.40
N ALA A 75 1.36 6.02 -1.98
CA ALA A 75 0.62 7.10 -1.32
C ALA A 75 -0.87 7.12 -1.71
N TRP A 76 -1.69 7.89 -1.00
CA TRP A 76 -3.13 8.02 -1.27
C TRP A 76 -3.64 9.46 -1.36
N GLU A 77 -4.70 9.69 -2.15
CA GLU A 77 -5.46 10.97 -2.24
C GLU A 77 -6.98 10.80 -2.40
#